data_AF-A0A2D8QY43-F1
#
_entry.id   AF-A0A2D8QY43-F1
#
_cell.length_a   1.000
_cell.length_b   1.000
_cell.length_c   1.000
_cell.angle_alpha   90.00
_cell.angle_beta   90.00
_cell.angle_gamma   90.00
#
_symmetry.space_group_name_H-M   'P 1'
#
loop_
_entity.id
_entity.type
_entity.pdbx_description
1 polymer ?
#
loop_
_entity_poly.entity_id
_entity_poly.type
_entity_poly.pdbx_seq_one_letter_code
_entity_poly.pdbx_strand_id
1 'polypeptide(L)'
;MPSDEWMEEEIRKIVPDSEIQVSDLHGTGDHFHVRVISDSFDGMLPLERQRPILSHFMPYIQNGSVHALDLKCMTKKQAEASGDTVFDPHGEGEKQFLGVHIRRPKEGRL
;
A
#
# COMPACT_ATOMS: atom_id res chain seq x y z
N MET A 1 -6.66 -8.88 -12.69
CA MET A 1 -6.54 -8.25 -11.36
C MET A 1 -5.07 -8.07 -11.08
N PRO A 2 -4.67 -7.05 -10.31
CA PRO A 2 -3.31 -6.93 -9.79
C PRO A 2 -2.87 -8.23 -9.12
N SER A 3 -1.65 -8.67 -9.38
CA SER A 3 -0.99 -9.75 -8.65
C SER A 3 0.11 -9.17 -7.75
N ASP A 4 0.59 -9.98 -6.82
CA ASP A 4 1.74 -9.62 -5.97
C ASP A 4 2.97 -9.26 -6.81
N GLU A 5 3.26 -10.06 -7.84
CA GLU A 5 4.35 -9.82 -8.78
C GLU A 5 4.20 -8.47 -9.51
N TRP A 6 2.98 -8.15 -9.97
CA TRP A 6 2.72 -6.87 -10.62
C TRP A 6 2.92 -5.69 -9.67
N MET A 7 2.47 -5.82 -8.41
CA MET A 7 2.69 -4.80 -7.38
C MET A 7 4.18 -4.54 -7.15
N GLU A 8 4.99 -5.59 -7.04
CA GLU A 8 6.43 -5.45 -6.91
C GLU A 8 7.06 -4.76 -8.12
N GLU A 9 6.69 -5.14 -9.34
CA GLU A 9 7.21 -4.54 -10.56
C GLU A 9 6.88 -3.04 -10.66
N GLU A 10 5.65 -2.65 -10.35
CA GLU A 10 5.23 -1.25 -10.36
C GLU A 10 5.96 -0.42 -9.29
N ILE A 11 6.14 -0.95 -8.08
CA ILE A 11 6.88 -0.25 -7.02
C ILE A 11 8.37 -0.13 -7.35
N ARG A 12 8.97 -1.18 -7.94
CA ARG A 12 10.39 -1.18 -8.34
C ARG A 12 10.71 -0.14 -9.41
N LYS A 13 9.73 0.29 -10.21
CA LYS A 13 9.89 1.43 -11.14
C LYS A 13 10.08 2.76 -10.41
N ILE A 14 9.56 2.88 -9.18
CA ILE A 14 9.63 4.10 -8.35
C ILE A 14 10.83 4.06 -7.41
N VAL A 15 11.13 2.88 -6.84
CA VAL A 15 12.25 2.67 -5.91
C VAL A 15 13.07 1.45 -6.38
N PRO A 16 13.99 1.62 -7.34
CA PRO A 16 14.67 0.50 -8.01
C PRO A 16 15.48 -0.40 -7.08
N ASP A 17 16.15 0.17 -6.09
CA ASP A 17 17.04 -0.55 -5.17
C ASP A 17 16.33 -1.03 -3.89
N SER A 18 15.00 -1.15 -3.93
CA SER A 18 14.22 -1.61 -2.78
C SER A 18 14.01 -3.12 -2.75
N GLU A 19 14.02 -3.66 -1.54
CA GLU A 19 13.38 -4.95 -1.24
C GLU A 19 11.89 -4.68 -1.01
N ILE A 20 11.03 -5.43 -1.70
CA ILE A 20 9.59 -5.26 -1.67
C ILE A 20 8.98 -6.54 -1.14
N GLN A 21 8.08 -6.41 -0.18
CA GLN A 21 7.31 -7.54 0.37
C GLN A 21 5.84 -7.19 0.24
N VAL A 22 5.12 -7.97 -0.55
CA VAL A 22 3.69 -7.80 -0.81
C VAL A 22 2.90 -8.87 -0.05
N SER A 23 1.77 -8.48 0.50
CA SER A 23 0.81 -9.40 1.11
C SER A 23 -0.59 -9.04 0.63
N ASP A 24 -1.20 -9.92 -0.17
CA ASP A 24 -2.61 -9.89 -0.48
C ASP A 24 -3.40 -10.39 0.75
N LEU A 25 -4.11 -9.47 1.41
CA LEU A 25 -4.76 -9.73 2.69
C LEU A 25 -5.97 -10.66 2.57
N HIS A 26 -6.62 -10.67 1.40
CA HIS A 26 -7.85 -11.41 1.17
C HIS A 26 -7.70 -12.50 0.09
N GLY A 27 -6.56 -12.56 -0.59
CA GLY A 27 -6.34 -13.48 -1.72
C GLY A 27 -7.20 -13.14 -2.94
N THR A 28 -7.83 -11.96 -2.94
CA THR A 28 -8.72 -11.48 -3.99
C THR A 28 -8.01 -10.54 -4.94
N GLY A 29 -6.79 -10.08 -4.65
CA GLY A 29 -6.03 -9.16 -5.49
C GLY A 29 -6.56 -7.72 -5.45
N ASP A 30 -7.16 -7.31 -4.33
CA ASP A 30 -7.74 -5.96 -4.18
C ASP A 30 -7.33 -5.21 -2.90
N HIS A 31 -6.90 -5.91 -1.85
CA HIS A 31 -6.35 -5.33 -0.61
C HIS A 31 -4.91 -5.77 -0.39
N PHE A 32 -3.97 -4.83 -0.55
CA PHE A 32 -2.55 -5.11 -0.44
C PHE A 32 -1.94 -4.40 0.76
N HIS A 33 -1.19 -5.14 1.57
CA HIS A 33 -0.17 -4.57 2.44
C HIS A 33 1.19 -4.69 1.74
N VAL A 34 1.92 -3.58 1.65
CA VAL A 34 3.24 -3.57 1.00
C VAL A 34 4.29 -2.90 1.88
N ARG A 35 5.38 -3.64 2.11
CA ARG A 35 6.59 -3.12 2.74
C ARG A 35 7.61 -2.83 1.65
N VAL A 36 8.08 -1.58 1.60
CA VAL A 36 9.13 -1.14 0.69
C VAL A 36 10.33 -0.75 1.54
N ILE A 37 11.40 -1.54 1.40
CA ILE A 37 12.58 -1.46 2.25
C ILE A 37 13.74 -0.95 1.41
N SER A 38 14.24 0.24 1.74
CA SER A 38 15.38 0.85 1.06
C SER A 38 16.16 1.76 2.00
N ASP A 39 17.49 1.68 1.96
CA ASP A 39 18.36 2.57 2.71
C ASP A 39 18.30 4.02 2.20
N SER A 40 17.77 4.24 0.98
CA SER A 40 17.52 5.58 0.43
C SER A 40 16.50 6.39 1.23
N PHE A 41 15.73 5.75 2.10
CA PHE A 41 14.76 6.41 2.97
C PHE A 41 15.36 7.00 4.25
N ASP A 42 16.64 6.78 4.52
CA ASP A 42 17.30 7.35 5.69
C ASP A 42 17.21 8.88 5.71
N GLY A 43 16.85 9.45 6.86
CA GLY A 43 16.61 10.89 7.03
C GLY A 43 15.34 11.46 6.37
N MET A 44 14.62 10.72 5.52
CA MET A 44 13.37 11.18 4.90
C MET A 44 12.19 11.08 5.86
N LEU A 45 11.22 12.00 5.76
CA LEU A 45 9.96 11.92 6.49
C LEU A 45 9.05 10.82 5.91
N PRO A 46 8.20 10.15 6.73
CA PRO A 46 7.35 9.05 6.26
C PRO A 46 6.51 9.39 5.01
N LEU A 47 5.89 10.57 4.99
CA LEU A 47 5.05 11.01 3.86
C LEU A 47 5.88 11.21 2.58
N GLU A 48 7.12 11.69 2.68
CA GLU A 48 8.00 11.90 1.52
C GLU A 48 8.36 10.57 0.86
N ARG A 49 8.53 9.52 1.67
CA ARG A 49 8.80 8.16 1.17
C ARG A 49 7.59 7.56 0.47
N GLN A 50 6.39 7.76 1.02
CA GLN A 50 5.16 7.14 0.51
C GLN A 50 4.58 7.88 -0.69
N ARG A 51 4.69 9.21 -0.74
CA ARG A 51 3.99 10.05 -1.73
C ARG A 51 4.28 9.68 -3.20
N PRO A 52 5.53 9.40 -3.63
CA PRO A 52 5.80 9.00 -5.01
C PRO A 52 5.09 7.69 -5.38
N ILE A 53 5.10 6.71 -4.48
CA ILE A 53 4.47 5.41 -4.67
C ILE A 53 2.95 5.57 -4.71
N LEU A 54 2.36 6.26 -3.74
CA LEU A 54 0.91 6.53 -3.72
C LEU A 54 0.44 7.27 -4.97
N SER A 55 1.24 8.23 -5.46
CA SER A 55 0.93 8.99 -6.67
C SER A 55 0.95 8.11 -7.92
N HIS A 56 1.90 7.16 -7.99
CA HIS A 56 1.96 6.14 -9.06
C HIS A 56 0.74 5.23 -9.06
N PHE A 57 0.28 4.81 -7.88
CA PHE A 57 -0.86 3.90 -7.77
C PHE A 57 -2.24 4.57 -7.86
N MET A 58 -2.31 5.90 -7.71
CA MET A 58 -3.58 6.63 -7.66
C MET A 58 -4.50 6.39 -8.87
N PRO A 59 -4.03 6.31 -10.13
CA PRO A 59 -4.88 5.99 -11.28
C PRO A 59 -5.52 4.58 -11.18
N TYR A 60 -4.80 3.59 -10.66
CA TYR A 60 -5.29 2.22 -10.49
C TYR A 60 -6.29 2.12 -9.33
N ILE A 61 -6.14 2.96 -8.30
CA ILE A 61 -7.11 3.09 -7.22
C ILE A 61 -8.40 3.76 -7.74
N GLN A 62 -8.26 4.83 -8.51
CA GLN A 62 -9.40 5.58 -9.06
C GLN A 62 -10.23 4.76 -10.05
N ASN A 63 -9.59 3.94 -10.88
CA ASN A 63 -10.28 3.06 -11.82
C ASN A 63 -10.80 1.75 -11.18
N GLY A 64 -10.50 1.53 -9.89
CA GLY A 64 -10.95 0.38 -9.11
C GLY A 64 -10.19 -0.92 -9.35
N SER A 65 -9.04 -0.88 -10.04
CA SER A 65 -8.17 -2.06 -10.20
C SER A 65 -7.50 -2.46 -8.89
N VAL A 66 -7.13 -1.49 -8.05
CA VAL A 66 -6.62 -1.67 -6.68
C VAL A 66 -7.65 -1.06 -5.72
N HIS A 67 -8.17 -1.81 -4.75
CA HIS A 67 -9.19 -1.29 -3.84
C HIS A 67 -8.57 -0.54 -2.67
N ALA A 68 -7.55 -1.13 -2.04
CA ALA A 68 -6.81 -0.53 -0.95
C ALA A 68 -5.32 -0.91 -1.03
N LEU A 69 -4.46 0.04 -0.64
CA LEU A 69 -3.01 -0.13 -0.54
C LEU A 69 -2.54 0.43 0.79
N ASP A 70 -2.19 -0.45 1.73
CA ASP A 70 -1.45 -0.10 2.94
C ASP A 70 0.05 -0.17 2.66
N LEU A 71 0.77 0.93 2.89
CA LEU A 71 2.14 1.10 2.44
C LEU A 71 3.08 1.46 3.60
N LYS A 72 4.11 0.66 3.83
CA LYS A 72 5.19 0.98 4.77
C LYS A 72 6.53 1.13 4.06
N CYS A 73 7.09 2.33 4.11
CA CYS A 73 8.41 2.64 3.56
C CYS A 73 9.46 2.80 4.68
N MET A 74 10.44 1.90 4.73
CA MET A 74 11.36 1.75 5.86
C MET A 74 12.81 1.58 5.38
N THR A 75 13.79 1.98 6.19
CA THR A 75 15.17 1.52 5.98
C THR A 75 15.30 0.05 6.41
N LYS A 76 16.37 -0.65 5.99
CA LYS A 76 16.60 -2.05 6.40
C LYS A 76 16.62 -2.18 7.93
N LYS A 77 17.34 -1.28 8.59
CA LYS A 77 17.40 -1.21 10.07
C LYS A 77 16.01 -1.04 10.71
N GLN A 78 15.15 -0.21 10.12
CA GLN A 78 13.78 -0.03 10.61
C GLN A 78 12.92 -1.27 10.37
N ALA A 79 13.08 -1.94 9.23
CA ALA A 79 12.35 -3.17 8.90
C ALA A 79 12.71 -4.33 9.85
N GLU A 80 14.00 -4.50 10.15
CA GLU A 80 14.50 -5.47 11.13
C GLU A 80 13.92 -5.22 12.53
N ALA A 81 13.90 -3.95 12.97
CA ALA A 81 13.38 -3.58 14.28
C ALA A 81 11.84 -3.72 14.39
N SER A 82 11.13 -3.59 13.28
CA SER A 82 9.65 -3.59 13.26
C SER A 82 9.04 -4.99 13.18
N GLY A 83 9.79 -6.01 12.77
CA GLY A 83 9.26 -7.37 12.58
C GLY A 83 8.19 -7.45 11.48
N ASP A 84 7.17 -8.28 11.70
CA ASP A 84 5.99 -8.35 10.83
C ASP A 84 5.08 -7.14 11.05
N THR A 85 4.66 -6.51 9.95
CA THR A 85 3.85 -5.28 9.97
C THR A 85 2.52 -5.40 9.26
N VAL A 86 2.16 -6.61 8.81
CA VAL A 86 0.89 -6.85 8.12
C VAL A 86 -0.27 -6.39 9.01
N PHE A 87 -1.11 -5.51 8.46
CA PHE A 87 -2.27 -4.97 9.14
C PHE A 87 -3.43 -4.87 8.14
N ASP A 88 -4.56 -5.45 8.50
CA ASP A 88 -5.78 -5.41 7.70
C ASP A 88 -6.84 -4.53 8.38
N PRO A 89 -6.99 -3.26 7.96
CA PRO A 89 -8.03 -2.38 8.48
C PRO A 89 -9.44 -2.70 7.97
N HIS A 90 -9.57 -3.59 6.98
CA HIS A 90 -10.82 -3.87 6.26
C HIS A 90 -11.28 -5.33 6.37
N GLY A 91 -10.61 -6.14 7.19
CA GLY A 91 -11.00 -7.53 7.49
C GLY A 91 -12.39 -7.63 8.12
N GLU A 92 -12.96 -8.85 8.13
CA GLU A 92 -14.32 -9.13 8.61
C GLU A 92 -14.55 -8.64 10.05
N GLY A 93 -15.08 -7.42 10.16
CA GLY A 93 -15.31 -6.75 11.43
C GLY A 93 -15.30 -5.24 11.25
N GLU A 94 -16.39 -4.68 10.71
CA GLU A 94 -16.68 -3.26 10.88
C GLU A 94 -16.54 -2.90 12.37
N LYS A 95 -15.50 -2.15 12.74
CA LYS A 95 -15.57 -1.06 13.73
C LYS A 95 -14.24 -0.30 13.86
N GLN A 96 -14.35 0.99 13.53
CA GLN A 96 -13.52 2.12 13.96
C GLN A 96 -12.07 2.19 13.49
N PHE A 97 -11.85 2.71 12.27
CA PHE A 97 -10.57 3.34 11.92
C PHE A 97 -10.74 4.74 11.32
N LEU A 98 -9.88 5.66 11.78
CA LEU A 98 -9.76 7.08 11.43
C LEU A 98 -8.84 7.30 10.21
N GLY A 99 -9.15 6.66 9.08
CA GLY A 99 -8.47 6.87 7.80
C GLY A 99 -9.27 7.78 6.86
N VAL A 100 -8.61 8.47 5.93
CA VAL A 100 -9.26 9.28 4.89
C VAL A 100 -10.05 8.36 3.94
N HIS A 101 -11.32 8.17 4.23
CA HIS A 101 -12.25 7.48 3.34
C HIS A 101 -12.61 8.40 2.16
N ILE A 102 -12.12 8.09 0.97
CA ILE A 102 -12.72 8.59 -0.28
C ILE A 102 -14.06 7.87 -0.43
N ARG A 103 -15.12 8.46 0.12
CA ARG A 103 -16.48 7.93 -0.02
C ARG A 103 -16.90 7.97 -1.49
N ARG A 104 -17.22 6.81 -2.08
CA ARG A 104 -17.94 6.75 -3.35
C ARG A 104 -19.24 7.56 -3.23
N PRO A 105 -19.52 8.53 -4.12
CA PRO A 105 -20.88 9.03 -4.26
C PRO A 105 -21.75 7.84 -4.69
N LYS A 106 -22.84 7.60 -3.97
CA LYS A 106 -23.87 6.68 -4.46
C LYS A 106 -24.57 7.39 -5.63
N GLU A 107 -24.21 7.01 -6.85
CA GLU A 107 -25.05 7.23 -8.03
C GLU A 107 -26.45 6.66 -7.74
N GLY A 108 -27.47 7.42 -8.15
CA GLY A 108 -28.82 7.34 -7.64
C GLY A 108 -29.48 5.96 -7.67
N ARG A 109 -30.33 5.74 -6.67
CA ARG A 109 -31.43 4.80 -6.77
C ARG A 109 -32.72 5.59 -6.52
N LEU A 110 -33.44 5.77 -7.62
CA LEU A 110 -34.85 6.15 -7.83
C LEU A 110 -35.62 6.70 -6.62
#